data_AF-A0A2V7XKK3-F1
#
_entry.id   AF-A0A2V7XKK3-F1
#
_cell.length_a   1.000
_cell.length_b   1.000
_cell.length_c   1.000
_cell.angle_alpha   90.00
_cell.angle_beta   90.00
_cell.angle_gamma   90.00
#
_symmetry.space_group_name_H-M   'P 1'
#
loop_
_entity.id
_entity.type
_entity.pdbx_description
1 polymer ?
#
loop_
_entity_poly.entity_id
_entity_poly.type
_entity_poly.pdbx_seq_one_letter_code
_entity_poly.pdbx_strand_id
1 'polypeptide(L)'
;MRSPLRQLLGSLLHCRLWSAFFLAIVFVPALCAQNEPVRVIAFGAHPDDCDLGAGGLAAKYAALGDKVKFVSLTNGDAGHQSQGGKELADRRRAEAKEAGRRIGIEYDVLDNHDGKLLPTL
;
A
#
# COMPACT_ATOMS: atom_id res chain seq x y z
N MET A 1 24.03 60.24 5.23
CA MET A 1 23.95 59.60 3.89
C MET A 1 24.44 58.15 4.03
N ARG A 2 23.59 57.14 3.80
CA ARG A 2 24.01 55.73 3.85
C ARG A 2 24.69 55.39 2.51
N SER A 3 25.82 54.68 2.53
CA SER A 3 26.61 54.39 1.32
C SER A 3 25.85 53.47 0.35
N PRO A 4 25.97 53.69 -0.97
CA PRO A 4 25.26 52.90 -2.01
C PRO A 4 25.60 51.40 -1.95
N LEU A 5 26.80 51.04 -1.45
CA LEU A 5 27.22 49.65 -1.26
C LEU A 5 26.38 48.89 -0.21
N ARG A 6 25.90 49.57 0.85
CA ARG A 6 25.04 48.96 1.88
C ARG A 6 23.61 48.71 1.39
N GLN A 7 23.13 49.51 0.42
CA GLN A 7 21.80 49.31 -0.18
C GLN A 7 21.80 48.12 -1.16
N LEU A 8 22.87 47.95 -1.95
CA LEU A 8 23.00 46.83 -2.88
C LEU A 8 23.11 45.47 -2.17
N LEU A 9 23.92 45.38 -1.10
CA LEU A 9 24.03 44.16 -0.28
C LEU A 9 22.70 43.78 0.39
N GLY A 10 21.92 44.77 0.86
CA GLY A 10 20.61 44.54 1.47
C GLY A 10 19.57 44.03 0.48
N SER A 11 19.58 44.54 -0.75
CA SER A 11 18.70 44.10 -1.85
C SER A 11 19.00 42.66 -2.31
N LEU A 12 20.29 42.31 -2.43
CA LEU A 12 20.73 40.96 -2.79
C LEU A 12 20.43 39.93 -1.67
N LEU A 13 20.53 40.32 -0.39
CA LEU A 13 20.10 39.48 0.73
C LEU A 13 18.58 39.27 0.76
N HIS A 14 17.79 40.32 0.54
CA HIS A 14 16.32 40.24 0.46
C HIS A 14 15.85 39.38 -0.71
N CYS A 15 16.50 39.49 -1.87
CA CYS A 15 16.18 38.69 -3.05
C CYS A 15 16.47 37.20 -2.81
N ARG A 16 17.61 36.86 -2.18
CA ARG A 16 17.95 35.47 -1.81
C ARG A 16 17.04 34.90 -0.72
N LEU A 17 16.64 35.70 0.25
CA LEU A 17 15.70 35.31 1.31
C LEU A 17 14.29 35.07 0.74
N TRP A 18 13.82 35.92 -0.17
CA TRP A 18 12.53 35.74 -0.85
C TRP A 18 12.52 34.51 -1.76
N SER A 19 13.59 34.26 -2.52
CA SER A 19 13.71 33.05 -3.35
C SER A 19 13.74 31.77 -2.52
N ALA A 20 14.48 31.75 -1.40
CA ALA A 20 14.51 30.59 -0.49
C ALA A 20 13.15 30.34 0.19
N PHE A 21 12.45 31.41 0.56
CA PHE A 21 11.12 31.34 1.17
C PHE A 21 10.07 30.83 0.16
N PHE A 22 10.11 31.31 -1.09
CA PHE A 22 9.24 30.81 -2.16
C PHE A 22 9.50 29.34 -2.49
N LEU A 23 10.78 28.93 -2.53
CA LEU A 23 11.16 27.53 -2.74
C LEU A 23 10.65 26.64 -1.60
N ALA A 24 10.76 27.09 -0.35
CA ALA A 24 10.25 26.37 0.81
C ALA A 24 8.71 26.25 0.80
N ILE A 25 7.99 27.32 0.42
CA ILE A 25 6.52 27.30 0.33
C ILE A 25 6.01 26.29 -0.71
N VAL A 26 6.71 26.12 -1.83
CA VAL A 26 6.28 25.20 -2.89
C VAL A 26 6.74 23.76 -2.63
N PHE A 27 7.96 23.54 -2.14
CA PHE A 27 8.53 22.19 -2.02
C PHE A 27 8.20 21.48 -0.70
N VAL A 28 8.00 22.19 0.41
CA VAL A 28 7.70 21.55 1.72
C VAL A 28 6.35 20.83 1.71
N PRO A 29 5.24 21.41 1.20
CA PRO A 29 3.95 20.71 1.17
C PRO A 29 3.97 19.47 0.28
N ALA A 30 4.69 19.51 -0.84
CA ALA A 30 4.82 18.38 -1.75
C ALA A 30 5.57 17.20 -1.11
N LEU A 31 6.58 17.49 -0.26
CA LEU A 31 7.26 16.46 0.53
C LEU A 31 6.35 15.86 1.62
N CYS A 32 5.56 16.70 2.29
CA CYS A 32 4.62 16.25 3.32
C CYS A 32 3.49 15.39 2.73
N ALA A 33 3.00 15.73 1.52
CA ALA A 33 1.92 14.99 0.86
C ALA A 33 2.28 13.53 0.52
N GLN A 34 3.57 13.19 0.40
CA GLN A 34 4.00 11.81 0.12
C GLN A 34 4.12 10.93 1.38
N ASN A 35 3.90 11.48 2.58
CA ASN A 35 4.00 10.75 3.85
C ASN A 35 2.65 10.41 4.48
N GLU A 36 1.53 10.63 3.77
CA GLU A 36 0.22 10.23 4.27
C GLU A 36 0.01 8.71 4.11
N PRO A 37 -0.49 8.01 5.14
CA PRO A 37 -0.74 6.58 5.06
C PRO A 37 -1.70 6.24 3.93
N VAL A 38 -1.33 5.29 3.08
CA VAL A 38 -2.17 4.83 1.96
C VAL A 38 -2.97 3.59 2.33
N ARG A 39 -4.01 3.33 1.53
CA ARG A 39 -4.83 2.12 1.61
C ARG A 39 -4.64 1.30 0.34
N VAL A 40 -4.13 0.08 0.50
CA VAL A 40 -3.83 -0.84 -0.61
C VAL A 40 -4.72 -2.07 -0.50
N ILE A 41 -5.35 -2.44 -1.60
CA ILE A 41 -6.07 -3.72 -1.72
C ILE A 41 -5.44 -4.51 -2.85
N ALA A 42 -5.00 -5.74 -2.58
CA ALA A 42 -4.57 -6.67 -3.60
C ALA A 42 -5.62 -7.77 -3.75
N PHE A 43 -5.98 -8.08 -5.00
CA PHE A 43 -6.89 -9.15 -5.35
C PHE A 43 -6.13 -10.33 -5.93
N GLY A 44 -6.42 -11.52 -5.43
CA GLY A 44 -5.93 -12.81 -5.93
C GLY A 44 -7.12 -13.71 -6.27
N ALA A 45 -6.98 -14.61 -7.24
CA ALA A 45 -8.04 -15.55 -7.56
C ALA A 45 -8.21 -16.58 -6.43
N HIS A 46 -7.10 -17.04 -5.85
CA HIS A 46 -7.05 -18.11 -4.85
C HIS A 46 -6.33 -17.65 -3.56
N PRO A 47 -6.53 -18.37 -2.43
CA PRO A 47 -5.80 -18.08 -1.19
C PRO A 47 -4.32 -18.47 -1.29
N ASP A 48 -3.45 -17.56 -1.71
CA ASP A 48 -1.98 -17.67 -1.85
C ASP A 48 -1.46 -16.72 -2.96
N ASP A 49 -2.30 -16.40 -3.94
CA ASP A 49 -1.93 -15.56 -5.09
C ASP A 49 -1.36 -14.20 -4.64
N CYS A 50 -1.98 -13.56 -3.64
CA CYS A 50 -1.50 -12.29 -3.10
C CYS A 50 -0.20 -12.45 -2.31
N ASP A 51 -0.03 -13.55 -1.57
CA ASP A 51 1.19 -13.87 -0.83
C ASP A 51 2.38 -13.99 -1.79
N LEU A 52 2.18 -14.73 -2.89
CA LEU A 52 3.19 -14.96 -3.91
C LEU A 52 3.50 -13.70 -4.73
N GLY A 53 2.47 -12.96 -5.16
CA GLY A 53 2.63 -11.82 -6.05
C GLY A 53 2.94 -10.50 -5.34
N ALA A 54 2.47 -10.32 -4.10
CA ALA A 54 2.49 -9.05 -3.40
C ALA A 54 2.89 -9.14 -1.92
N GLY A 55 3.22 -10.32 -1.37
CA GLY A 55 3.49 -10.50 0.07
C GLY A 55 4.62 -9.59 0.58
N GLY A 56 5.73 -9.51 -0.15
CA GLY A 56 6.85 -8.62 0.20
C GLY A 56 6.48 -7.14 0.14
N LEU A 57 5.65 -6.76 -0.83
CA LEU A 57 5.13 -5.39 -0.95
C LEU A 57 4.21 -5.06 0.23
N ALA A 58 3.25 -5.93 0.53
CA ALA A 58 2.32 -5.77 1.62
C ALA A 58 3.03 -5.63 2.97
N ALA A 59 4.02 -6.48 3.25
CA ALA A 59 4.81 -6.39 4.47
C ALA A 59 5.55 -5.05 4.58
N LYS A 60 6.09 -4.53 3.46
CA LYS A 60 6.75 -3.22 3.43
C LYS A 60 5.78 -2.09 3.77
N TYR A 61 4.61 -2.05 3.13
CA TYR A 61 3.60 -1.04 3.37
C TYR A 61 3.05 -1.12 4.81
N ALA A 62 2.77 -2.33 5.30
CA ALA A 62 2.35 -2.54 6.69
C ALA A 62 3.39 -2.02 7.69
N ALA A 63 4.68 -2.25 7.44
CA ALA A 63 5.78 -1.73 8.28
C ALA A 63 5.91 -0.20 8.24
N LEU A 64 5.47 0.46 7.17
CA LEU A 64 5.40 1.92 7.06
C LEU A 64 4.15 2.51 7.74
N GLY A 65 3.23 1.67 8.25
CA GLY A 65 1.99 2.09 8.89
C GLY A 65 0.80 2.22 7.94
N ASP A 66 0.96 1.85 6.67
CA ASP A 66 -0.12 1.82 5.69
C ASP A 66 -1.14 0.73 5.99
N LYS A 67 -2.34 0.87 5.43
CA LYS A 67 -3.39 -0.17 5.54
C LYS A 67 -3.39 -1.03 4.29
N VAL A 68 -3.06 -2.31 4.46
CA VAL A 68 -3.07 -3.28 3.37
C VAL A 68 -4.13 -4.32 3.63
N LYS A 69 -4.82 -4.73 2.56
CA LYS A 69 -5.78 -5.82 2.57
C LYS A 69 -5.55 -6.75 1.38
N PHE A 70 -5.48 -8.04 1.65
CA PHE A 70 -5.57 -9.07 0.63
C PHE A 70 -7.01 -9.56 0.54
N VAL A 71 -7.46 -9.82 -0.68
CA VAL A 71 -8.77 -10.40 -0.97
C VAL A 71 -8.59 -11.53 -1.96
N SER A 72 -8.91 -12.76 -1.52
CA SER A 72 -9.04 -13.89 -2.42
C SER A 72 -10.47 -13.98 -2.94
N LEU A 73 -10.61 -14.06 -4.27
CA LEU A 73 -11.91 -14.10 -4.94
C LEU A 73 -12.59 -15.46 -4.80
N THR A 74 -11.85 -16.54 -4.61
CA THR A 74 -12.37 -17.90 -4.36
C THR A 74 -11.91 -18.43 -3.01
N ASN A 75 -12.57 -19.49 -2.55
CA ASN A 75 -12.20 -20.16 -1.30
C ASN A 75 -11.08 -21.20 -1.46
N GLY A 76 -10.67 -21.49 -2.70
CA GLY A 76 -9.58 -22.42 -2.99
C GLY A 76 -9.92 -23.90 -2.83
N ASP A 77 -11.21 -24.27 -2.84
CA ASP A 77 -11.72 -25.62 -2.55
C ASP A 77 -11.39 -26.71 -3.58
N ALA A 78 -10.69 -26.37 -4.67
CA ALA A 78 -10.21 -27.32 -5.67
C ALA A 78 -8.67 -27.34 -5.81
N GLY A 79 -7.94 -26.54 -5.03
CA GLY A 79 -6.50 -26.33 -5.19
C GLY A 79 -5.58 -27.40 -4.58
N HIS A 80 -6.03 -28.64 -4.38
CA HIS A 80 -5.21 -29.71 -3.80
C HIS A 80 -5.42 -31.07 -4.47
N GLN A 81 -4.37 -31.87 -4.59
CA GLN A 81 -4.37 -33.12 -5.37
C GLN A 81 -5.25 -34.24 -4.78
N SER A 82 -5.46 -34.25 -3.46
CA SER A 82 -6.14 -35.35 -2.75
C SER A 82 -7.25 -34.91 -1.80
N GLN A 83 -7.51 -33.60 -1.73
CA GLN A 83 -8.48 -33.00 -0.83
C GLN A 83 -9.22 -31.90 -1.59
N GLY A 84 -10.49 -31.67 -1.28
CA GLY A 84 -11.27 -30.62 -1.91
C GLY A 84 -12.53 -30.29 -1.12
N GLY A 85 -13.36 -29.43 -1.69
CA GLY A 85 -14.61 -28.99 -1.09
C GLY A 85 -14.40 -28.25 0.23
N LYS A 86 -15.42 -28.32 1.10
CA LYS A 86 -15.48 -27.53 2.33
C LYS A 86 -14.25 -27.69 3.24
N GLU A 87 -13.73 -28.90 3.39
CA GLU A 87 -12.59 -29.14 4.27
C GLU A 87 -11.32 -28.41 3.78
N LEU A 88 -11.08 -28.42 2.46
CA LEU A 88 -9.97 -27.67 1.88
C LEU A 88 -10.20 -26.16 2.00
N ALA A 89 -11.42 -25.69 1.72
CA ALA A 89 -11.76 -24.27 1.87
C ALA A 89 -11.53 -23.76 3.30
N ASP A 90 -11.97 -24.50 4.31
CA ASP A 90 -11.80 -24.13 5.71
C ASP A 90 -10.31 -24.08 6.09
N ARG A 91 -9.51 -25.04 5.63
CA ARG A 91 -8.06 -25.03 5.81
C ARG A 91 -7.42 -23.80 5.18
N ARG A 92 -7.70 -23.53 3.89
CA ARG A 92 -7.11 -22.40 3.16
C ARG A 92 -7.53 -21.05 3.72
N ARG A 93 -8.76 -20.91 4.24
CA ARG A 93 -9.17 -19.71 5.00
C ARG A 93 -8.33 -19.50 6.26
N ALA A 94 -8.06 -20.58 7.00
CA ALA A 94 -7.22 -20.50 8.20
C ALA A 94 -5.75 -20.15 7.84
N GLU A 95 -5.22 -20.73 6.77
CA GLU A 95 -3.88 -20.43 6.23
C GLU A 95 -3.76 -18.95 5.83
N ALA A 96 -4.71 -18.43 5.03
CA ALA A 96 -4.76 -17.03 4.62
C ALA A 96 -4.84 -16.08 5.82
N LYS A 97 -5.71 -16.39 6.80
CA LYS A 97 -5.83 -15.59 8.03
C LYS A 97 -4.52 -15.54 8.81
N GLU A 98 -3.82 -16.66 8.94
CA GLU A 98 -2.52 -16.72 9.61
C GLU A 98 -1.44 -15.95 8.83
N ALA A 99 -1.43 -16.05 7.49
CA ALA A 99 -0.51 -15.30 6.65
C ALA A 99 -0.69 -13.78 6.82
N GLY A 100 -1.93 -13.29 6.75
CA GLY A 100 -2.25 -11.89 7.01
C GLY A 100 -1.81 -11.43 8.40
N ARG A 101 -2.05 -12.25 9.43
CA ARG A 101 -1.60 -11.98 10.81
C ARG A 101 -0.09 -11.83 10.92
N ARG A 102 0.69 -12.65 10.22
CA ARG A 102 2.16 -12.62 10.28
C ARG A 102 2.78 -11.35 9.72
N ILE A 103 2.18 -10.76 8.68
CA ILE A 103 2.67 -9.53 8.05
C ILE A 103 1.88 -8.27 8.46
N GLY A 104 0.92 -8.42 9.38
CA GLY A 104 0.19 -7.30 9.98
C GLY A 104 -0.87 -6.67 9.08
N ILE A 105 -1.55 -7.47 8.24
CA ILE A 105 -2.55 -7.00 7.28
C ILE A 105 -3.90 -7.72 7.45
N GLU A 106 -4.95 -7.15 6.85
CA GLU A 106 -6.22 -7.88 6.67
C GLU A 106 -6.11 -8.86 5.50
N TYR A 107 -6.71 -10.05 5.64
CA TYR A 107 -6.80 -11.02 4.55
C TYR A 107 -8.18 -11.68 4.56
N ASP A 108 -9.02 -11.28 3.59
CA ASP A 108 -10.34 -11.85 3.37
C ASP A 108 -10.33 -12.89 2.26
N VAL A 109 -11.13 -13.93 2.43
CA VAL A 109 -11.37 -14.96 1.42
C VAL A 109 -12.87 -14.99 1.14
N LEU A 110 -13.28 -14.71 -0.09
CA LEU A 110 -14.69 -14.75 -0.48
C LEU A 110 -15.19 -16.21 -0.57
N ASP A 111 -16.51 -16.40 -0.65
CA ASP A 111 -17.12 -17.73 -0.72
C ASP A 111 -17.59 -18.08 -2.13
N ASN A 112 -16.66 -18.04 -3.08
CA ASN A 112 -16.86 -18.55 -4.43
C ASN A 112 -16.06 -19.83 -4.63
N HIS A 113 -16.64 -20.81 -5.33
CA HIS A 113 -15.96 -22.06 -5.67
C HIS A 113 -14.76 -21.81 -6.59
N ASP A 114 -13.67 -22.52 -6.28
CA ASP A 114 -12.43 -22.44 -7.04
C ASP A 114 -12.62 -22.98 -8.47
N GLY A 115 -12.06 -22.28 -9.45
CA GLY A 115 -12.22 -22.58 -10.87
C GLY A 115 -13.64 -22.38 -11.43
N LYS A 116 -14.57 -21.76 -10.67
CA LYS A 116 -15.97 -21.53 -11.09
C LYS A 116 -16.39 -20.06 -11.20
N LEU A 117 -15.46 -19.12 -11.04
CA LEU A 117 -15.72 -17.69 -11.26
C LEU A 117 -16.07 -17.40 -12.73
N LEU A 118 -17.12 -16.61 -12.95
CA LEU A 118 -17.58 -16.19 -14.27
C LEU A 118 -17.66 -14.66 -14.37
N PRO A 119 -17.39 -14.04 -15.54
CA PRO A 119 -17.47 -12.60 -15.74
C PRO A 119 -18.89 -12.14 -16.13
N THR A 120 -19.87 -12.36 -15.26
CA THR A 120 -21.31 -12.20 -15.59
C THR A 120 -21.94 -10.93 -15.00
N LEU A 121 -21.28 -9.77 -15.14
CA LEU A 121 -21.82 -8.48 -14.70
C LEU A 121 -23.11 -8.10 -15.45
#